data_AF-A0A1X3J8Z3-F1
#
_entry.id   AF-A0A1X3J8Z3-F1
#
_cell.length_a   1.000
_cell.length_b   1.000
_cell.length_c   1.000
_cell.angle_alpha   90.00
_cell.angle_beta   90.00
_cell.angle_gamma   90.00
#
_symmetry.space_group_name_H-M   'P 1'
#
loop_
_entity.id
_entity.type
_entity.pdbx_description
1 polymer ?
#
loop_
_entity_poly.entity_id
_entity_poly.type
_entity_poly.pdbx_seq_one_letter_code
_entity_poly.pdbx_strand_id
1 'polypeptide(L)' 'MPLIVDNYIIHKSRETQRWLKENPKFRVIYQQVYSPWVNHFERLWQALHETITRNHQCRRCGSC' A
#
# COMPACT_ATOMS: atom_id res chain seq x y z
N MET A 1 -16.60 9.03 -8.90
CA MET A 1 -15.14 8.93 -9.11
C MET A 1 -14.72 7.53 -8.72
N PRO A 2 -14.00 6.77 -9.58
CA PRO A 2 -13.61 5.40 -9.23
C PRO A 2 -12.52 5.41 -8.16
N LEU A 3 -12.72 4.62 -7.10
CA LEU A 3 -11.72 4.38 -6.06
C LEU A 3 -10.94 3.11 -6.45
N ILE A 4 -9.65 3.27 -6.70
CA ILE A 4 -8.76 2.15 -7.02
C ILE A 4 -8.19 1.63 -5.70
N VAL A 5 -8.35 0.34 -5.46
CA VAL A 5 -7.96 -0.30 -4.19
C VAL A 5 -7.16 -1.55 -4.50
N ASP A 6 -6.23 -1.90 -3.63
CA ASP A 6 -5.52 -3.17 -3.73
C ASP A 6 -6.48 -4.35 -3.46
N ASN A 7 -6.08 -5.56 -3.88
CA ASN A 7 -6.88 -6.76 -3.63
C ASN A 7 -6.61 -7.35 -2.24
N TYR A 8 -6.49 -6.51 -1.22
CA TYR A 8 -6.24 -6.96 0.15
C TYR A 8 -7.54 -7.42 0.83
N ILE A 9 -7.43 -8.45 1.68
CA ILE A 9 -8.61 -9.16 2.22
C ILE A 9 -9.52 -8.27 3.09
N ILE A 10 -8.98 -7.21 3.68
CA ILE A 10 -9.73 -6.26 4.52
C ILE A 10 -10.79 -5.50 3.72
N HIS A 11 -10.57 -5.26 2.43
CA HIS A 11 -11.53 -4.58 1.57
C HIS A 11 -12.71 -5.47 1.17
N LYS A 12 -12.60 -6.79 1.43
CA LYS A 12 -13.68 -7.77 1.25
C LYS A 12 -14.50 -7.99 2.52
N SER A 13 -14.24 -7.23 3.58
CA SER A 13 -15.02 -7.33 4.81
C SER A 13 -16.50 -6.97 4.56
N ARG A 14 -17.40 -7.60 5.31
CA ARG A 14 -18.85 -7.35 5.20
C ARG A 14 -19.21 -5.91 5.52
N GLU A 15 -18.52 -5.29 6.48
CA GLU A 15 -18.77 -3.91 6.88
C GLU A 15 -18.38 -2.92 5.76
N THR A 16 -17.20 -3.12 5.15
CA THR A 16 -16.77 -2.30 4.00
C THR A 16 -17.75 -2.43 2.84
N GLN A 17 -18.20 -3.64 2.51
CA GLN A 17 -19.19 -3.85 1.44
C GLN A 17 -20.54 -3.20 1.74
N ARG A 18 -20.98 -3.25 3.00
CA ARG A 18 -22.24 -2.61 3.44
C ARG A 18 -22.18 -1.11 3.27
N TRP A 19 -21.10 -0.48 3.75
CA TRP A 19 -20.90 0.96 3.61
C TRP A 19 -20.80 1.40 2.13
N LEU A 20 -20.11 0.62 1.29
CA LEU A 20 -20.02 0.88 -0.15
C LEU A 20 -21.38 0.81 -0.86
N LYS A 21 -22.25 -0.12 -0.44
CA LYS A 21 -23.61 -0.24 -0.97
C LYS A 21 -24.47 0.99 -0.64
N GLU A 22 -24.24 1.59 0.53
CA GLU A 22 -24.92 2.82 0.98
C GLU A 22 -24.34 4.09 0.31
N ASN A 23 -23.15 4.01 -0.28
CA ASN A 23 -22.43 5.15 -0.85
C ASN A 23 -22.06 4.95 -2.35
N PRO A 24 -23.05 5.02 -3.27
CA PRO A 24 -22.85 4.74 -4.69
C PRO A 24 -21.93 5.74 -5.43
N LYS A 25 -21.53 6.84 -4.79
CA LYS A 25 -20.54 7.81 -5.33
C LYS A 25 -19.16 7.17 -5.56
N PHE A 26 -18.82 6.13 -4.80
CA PHE A 26 -17.52 5.47 -4.84
C PHE A 26 -17.64 4.12 -5.56
N ARG A 27 -17.13 4.07 -6.79
CA ARG A 27 -17.04 2.81 -7.54
C ARG A 27 -15.70 2.16 -7.26
N VAL A 28 -15.68 1.08 -6.48
CA VAL A 28 -14.46 0.35 -6.13
C VAL A 28 -13.98 -0.49 -7.31
N ILE A 29 -12.71 -0.33 -7.68
CA ILE A 29 -12.03 -1.12 -8.69
C ILE A 29 -10.82 -1.77 -8.01
N TYR A 30 -10.79 -3.10 -7.99
CA TYR A 30 -9.68 -3.86 -7.42
C TYR A 30 -8.55 -4.00 -8.43
N GLN A 31 -7.32 -3.73 -8.00
CA GLN A 31 -6.12 -4.01 -8.79
C GLN A 31 -5.85 -5.51 -8.89
N GLN A 32 -5.17 -5.93 -9.96
CA GLN A 32 -4.75 -7.32 -10.13
C GLN A 32 -3.72 -7.70 -9.06
N VAL A 33 -3.83 -8.93 -8.53
CA VAL A 33 -2.85 -9.46 -7.56
C VAL A 33 -1.51 -9.61 -8.28
N TYR A 34 -0.39 -9.33 -7.59
CA TYR A 34 0.98 -9.45 -8.10
C TYR A 34 1.39 -8.43 -9.18
N SER A 35 0.84 -7.21 -9.16
CA SER A 35 1.37 -6.07 -9.93
C SER A 35 2.08 -5.04 -9.02
N PRO A 36 3.22 -5.39 -8.39
CA PRO A 36 3.90 -4.56 -7.40
C PRO A 36 4.38 -3.21 -7.97
N TRP A 37 4.64 -3.14 -9.28
CA TRP A 37 5.09 -1.92 -9.97
C TRP A 37 4.00 -0.85 -10.09
N VAL A 38 2.72 -1.23 -9.99
CA VAL A 38 1.57 -0.33 -10.19
C VAL A 38 1.07 0.24 -8.86
N ASN A 39 1.42 -0.41 -7.76
CA ASN A 39 0.93 -0.02 -6.45
C ASN A 39 1.80 1.11 -5.91
N HIS A 40 1.34 2.36 -6.03
CA HIS A 40 2.07 3.54 -5.53
C HIS A 40 2.46 3.41 -4.05
N PHE A 41 1.69 2.62 -3.29
CA PHE A 41 1.94 2.34 -1.88
C PHE A 41 3.22 1.51 -1.67
N GLU A 42 3.54 0.57 -2.56
CA GLU A 42 4.79 -0.22 -2.50
C GLU A 42 6.02 0.67 -2.68
N ARG A 43 5.94 1.69 -3.57
CA ARG A 43 7.03 2.67 -3.74
C ARG A 43 7.21 3.54 -2.48
N LEU A 44 6.12 3.96 -1.85
CA LEU A 44 6.17 4.69 -0.58
C LEU A 44 6.77 3.80 0.52
N TRP A 45 6.34 2.55 0.60
CA TRP A 45 6.84 1.59 1.57
C TRP A 45 8.32 1.30 1.35
N GLN A 46 8.77 1.18 0.10
CA GLN A 46 10.18 1.04 -0.26
C GLN A 46 10.99 2.27 0.17
N ALA A 47 10.53 3.49 -0.12
CA ALA A 47 11.22 4.72 0.29
C ALA A 47 11.27 4.87 1.82
N LEU A 48 10.19 4.51 2.52
CA LEU A 48 10.14 4.48 3.98
C LEU A 48 11.11 3.43 4.53
N HIS A 49 11.07 2.22 3.98
CA HIS A 49 11.94 1.13 4.38
C HIS A 49 13.41 1.51 4.17
N GLU A 50 13.78 2.08 3.02
CA GLU A 50 15.13 2.59 2.78
C GLU A 50 15.51 3.66 3.80
N THR A 51 14.62 4.60 4.11
CA THR A 51 14.89 5.65 5.09
C THR A 51 15.12 5.09 6.49
N ILE A 52 14.29 4.12 6.92
CA ILE A 52 14.38 3.52 8.26
C ILE A 52 15.54 2.53 8.37
N THR A 53 15.73 1.63 7.40
CA THR A 53 16.80 0.62 7.44
C THR A 53 18.17 1.19 7.13
N ARG A 54 18.29 2.22 6.28
CA ARG A 54 19.56 2.96 6.11
C ARG A 54 19.84 3.97 7.22
N ASN A 55 18.91 4.19 8.15
CA ASN A 55 19.19 4.96 9.38
C ASN A 55 20.03 4.18 10.40
N HIS A 56 20.46 2.95 10.07
CA HIS A 56 21.67 2.40 10.65
C HIS A 56 22.87 3.25 10.20
N GLN A 57 23.09 4.38 10.89
CA GLN A 57 24.43 4.95 11.01
C GLN A 57 25.28 3.87 11.69
N CYS A 58 25.86 2.99 10.89
CA CYS A 58 26.94 2.13 11.34
C CYS A 58 28.13 3.07 11.64
N ARG A 59 28.14 3.68 12.84
CA ARG A 59 29.27 4.48 13.36
C ARG A 59 30.46 3.61 13.75
N ARG A 60 30.57 2.39 13.22
CA ARG A 60 31.67 1.46 13.48
C ARG A 60 31.99 0.66 12.23
N CYS A 61 32.67 1.30 11.29
CA CYS A 61 33.79 0.64 10.62
C CYS A 61 34.82 1.71 10.31
N GLY A 62 35.87 1.77 11.13
CA GLY A 62 37.09 2.49 10.77
C GLY A 62 37.78 1.76 9.61
N SER A 63 38.57 2.53 8.85
CA SER A 63 39.54 2.12 7.83
C SER A 63 38.99 1.37 6.60
N CYS A 64 38.80 2.12 5.51
CA CYS A 64 39.45 1.86 4.21
C CYS A 64 39.70 3.22 3.54
#